data_AF-A0A524QY55-F1
#
_entry.id   AF-A0A524QY55-F1
#
_cell.length_a   1.000
_cell.length_b   1.000
_cell.length_c   1.000
_cell.angle_alpha   90.00
_cell.angle_beta   90.00
_cell.angle_gamma   90.00
#
_symmetry.space_group_name_H-M   'P 1'
#
loop_
_entity.id
_entity.type
_entity.pdbx_description
1 polymer ?
#
loop_
_entity_poly.entity_id
_entity_poly.type
_entity_poly.pdbx_seq_one_letter_code
_entity_poly.pdbx_strand_id
1 'polypeptide(L)'
;MRALRHRSWPGIGLAFRLAFRGLVRAPGTSFPAVGVLTLGLAAPVIFFSILAGALRPLPVPGGTRVIRMEVTQPATGGVPVPMMLRDLEELRGAGSLESVGAFRIVAGTLVDPQMGASRISAAFLTPEVLPLLRTGPVLGRIPLPEEAEVGLLLGFELWKGTFEGDPDVLGRPVSLNGEARVITGVLPDGFGFPLHQNVWVLFDVDSADEDPVEIVGRLAAGASLKAASV
;
A
#
# COMPACT_ATOMS: atom_id res chain seq x y z
N MET A 1 -11.85 39.09 43.99
CA MET A 1 -12.24 39.09 42.56
C MET A 1 -11.31 40.02 41.79
N ARG A 2 -10.34 39.50 41.01
CA ARG A 2 -9.38 40.27 40.20
C ARG A 2 -9.65 39.94 38.73
N ALA A 3 -10.20 40.91 38.00
CA ALA A 3 -10.52 40.76 36.58
C ALA A 3 -9.23 40.78 35.73
N LEU A 4 -8.98 39.71 34.99
CA LEU A 4 -7.93 39.61 33.99
C LEU A 4 -8.32 40.46 32.77
N ARG A 5 -7.71 41.63 32.64
CA ARG A 5 -7.89 42.53 31.51
C ARG A 5 -7.00 42.06 30.36
N HIS A 6 -7.63 41.53 29.31
CA HIS A 6 -6.99 41.06 28.07
C HIS A 6 -6.21 42.21 27.42
N ARG A 7 -4.87 42.17 27.49
CA ARG A 7 -3.98 43.19 26.92
C ARG A 7 -3.81 42.93 25.43
N SER A 8 -4.76 43.39 24.61
CA SER A 8 -4.65 43.38 23.15
C SER A 8 -3.46 44.24 22.70
N TRP A 9 -2.42 43.63 22.13
CA TRP A 9 -1.22 44.30 21.62
C TRP A 9 -1.55 45.11 20.34
N PRO A 10 -1.66 46.46 20.39
CA PRO A 10 -2.17 47.26 19.26
C PRO A 10 -1.17 47.46 18.10
N GLY A 11 0.03 46.86 18.18
CA GLY A 11 1.13 47.12 17.23
C GLY A 11 1.41 46.00 16.22
N ILE A 12 0.76 44.84 16.36
CA ILE A 12 1.12 43.63 15.59
C ILE A 12 0.88 43.85 14.09
N GLY A 13 -0.26 44.41 13.71
CA GLY A 13 -0.60 44.64 12.29
C GLY A 13 0.36 45.59 11.57
N LEU A 14 0.84 46.63 12.27
CA LEU A 14 1.81 47.56 11.71
C LEU A 14 3.19 46.92 11.55
N ALA A 15 3.62 46.13 12.54
CA ALA A 15 4.89 45.41 12.49
C ALA A 15 4.94 44.40 11.32
N PHE A 16 3.88 43.61 11.12
CA PHE A 16 3.79 42.67 9.99
C PHE A 16 3.86 43.39 8.64
N ARG A 17 3.13 44.51 8.49
CA ARG A 17 3.12 45.29 7.24
C ARG A 17 4.49 45.89 6.92
N LEU A 18 5.21 46.37 7.93
CA LEU A 18 6.55 46.92 7.77
C LEU A 18 7.57 45.83 7.44
N ALA A 19 7.50 44.67 8.10
CA ALA A 19 8.37 43.51 7.82
C ALA A 19 8.17 42.99 6.39
N PHE A 20 6.92 42.82 5.96
CA PHE A 20 6.60 42.37 4.60
C PHE A 20 7.12 43.36 3.54
N ARG A 21 6.93 44.67 3.76
CA ARG A 21 7.44 45.70 2.85
C ARG A 21 8.97 45.73 2.80
N GLY A 22 9.65 45.39 3.91
CA GLY A 22 11.09 45.21 3.95
C GLY A 22 11.56 44.04 3.10
N LEU A 23 10.86 42.91 3.17
CA LEU A 23 11.16 41.70 2.40
C LEU A 23 11.05 41.94 0.87
N VAL A 24 10.02 42.66 0.43
CA VAL A 24 9.81 42.99 -1.00
C VAL A 24 10.82 44.01 -1.52
N ARG A 25 11.35 44.90 -0.68
CA ARG A 25 12.31 45.95 -1.09
C ARG A 25 13.76 45.49 -1.14
N ALA A 26 14.11 44.38 -0.51
CA ALA A 26 15.46 43.83 -0.50
C ALA A 26 15.50 42.40 -1.08
N PRO A 27 15.22 42.23 -2.39
CA PRO A 27 15.13 40.91 -3.00
C PRO A 27 16.47 40.14 -2.98
N GLY A 28 17.62 40.84 -3.07
CA GLY A 28 18.94 40.20 -3.13
C GLY A 28 19.32 39.38 -1.89
N THR A 29 18.80 39.72 -0.72
CA THR A 29 19.05 38.98 0.53
C THR A 29 17.86 38.13 0.96
N SER A 30 16.64 38.57 0.63
CA SER A 30 15.41 37.90 1.06
C SER A 30 15.15 36.60 0.30
N PHE A 31 15.36 36.58 -1.03
CA PHE A 31 15.15 35.38 -1.84
C PHE A 31 16.04 34.19 -1.44
N PRO A 32 17.37 34.33 -1.30
CA PRO A 32 18.20 33.22 -0.87
C PRO A 32 17.86 32.76 0.55
N ALA A 33 17.54 33.68 1.46
CA ALA A 33 17.12 33.33 2.83
C ALA A 33 15.83 32.48 2.85
N VAL A 34 14.82 32.88 2.08
CA VAL A 34 13.58 32.12 1.91
C VAL A 34 13.83 30.79 1.24
N GLY A 35 14.71 30.73 0.23
CA GLY A 35 15.10 29.50 -0.45
C GLY A 35 15.75 28.48 0.51
N VAL A 36 16.71 28.91 1.32
CA VAL A 36 17.35 28.06 2.33
C VAL A 36 16.36 27.57 3.38
N LEU A 37 15.47 28.46 3.88
CA LEU A 37 14.40 28.10 4.81
C LEU A 37 13.43 27.09 4.20
N THR A 38 13.02 27.29 2.95
CA THR A 38 12.10 26.40 2.25
C THR A 38 12.73 25.03 2.06
N LEU A 39 13.99 24.96 1.63
CA LEU A 39 14.71 23.71 1.44
C LEU A 39 14.92 22.96 2.77
N GLY A 40 15.26 23.70 3.83
CA GLY A 40 15.45 23.15 5.17
C GLY A 40 14.16 22.63 5.80
N LEU A 41 13.00 23.23 5.49
CA LEU A 41 11.70 22.77 5.97
C LEU A 41 11.07 21.69 5.07
N ALA A 42 11.34 21.70 3.76
CA ALA A 42 10.78 20.73 2.84
C ALA A 42 11.25 19.31 3.14
N ALA A 43 12.54 19.12 3.43
CA ALA A 43 13.11 17.79 3.70
C ALA A 43 12.45 17.07 4.89
N PRO A 44 12.33 17.65 6.10
CA PRO A 44 11.65 16.99 7.21
C PRO A 44 10.15 16.82 6.95
N VAL A 45 9.47 17.76 6.29
CA VAL A 45 8.03 17.63 5.96
C VAL A 45 7.77 16.46 5.02
N ILE A 46 8.60 16.28 3.98
CA ILE A 46 8.51 15.16 3.05
C ILE A 46 8.78 13.84 3.79
N PHE A 47 9.84 13.79 4.60
CA PHE A 47 10.19 12.61 5.38
C PHE A 47 9.07 12.18 6.33
N PHE A 48 8.54 13.11 7.13
CA PHE A 48 7.43 12.82 8.05
C PHE A 48 6.14 12.46 7.33
N SER A 49 5.88 13.02 6.14
CA SER A 49 4.70 12.65 5.34
C SER A 49 4.78 11.20 4.85
N ILE A 50 5.95 10.77 4.37
CA ILE A 50 6.19 9.37 3.96
C ILE A 50 6.06 8.44 5.17
N LEU A 51 6.70 8.79 6.30
CA LEU A 51 6.67 7.98 7.51
C LEU A 51 5.26 7.86 8.10
N ALA A 52 4.49 8.95 8.11
CA ALA A 52 3.10 8.94 8.53
C ALA A 52 2.21 8.12 7.59
N GLY A 53 2.50 8.10 6.28
CA GLY A 53 1.85 7.22 5.32
C GLY A 53 2.14 5.75 5.60
N ALA A 54 3.40 5.40 5.88
CA ALA A 54 3.82 4.04 6.20
C ALA A 54 3.22 3.51 7.52
N LEU A 55 2.92 4.40 8.47
CA LEU A 55 2.31 4.04 9.76
C LEU A 55 0.77 4.02 9.74
N ARG A 56 0.12 4.37 8.62
CA ARG A 56 -1.34 4.25 8.55
C ARG A 56 -1.70 2.77 8.63
N PRO A 57 -2.62 2.38 9.54
CA PRO A 57 -3.11 1.01 9.55
C PRO A 57 -3.68 0.71 8.17
N LEU A 58 -3.35 -0.48 7.65
CA LEU A 58 -3.86 -0.95 6.38
C LEU A 58 -5.39 -0.74 6.37
N PRO A 59 -5.96 -0.08 5.35
CA PRO A 59 -7.38 0.32 5.33
C PRO A 59 -8.29 -0.89 5.04
N VAL A 60 -8.15 -1.93 5.85
CA VAL A 60 -8.90 -3.18 5.80
C VAL A 60 -9.57 -3.44 7.15
N PRO A 61 -10.72 -4.12 7.19
CA PRO A 61 -11.41 -4.44 8.44
C PRO A 61 -10.52 -5.21 9.43
N GLY A 62 -10.15 -4.56 10.53
CA GLY A 62 -9.25 -5.11 11.55
C GLY A 62 -7.77 -5.11 11.16
N GLY A 63 -7.35 -4.18 10.29
CA GLY A 63 -5.97 -4.06 9.79
C GLY A 63 -4.87 -3.99 10.86
N THR A 64 -5.18 -3.61 12.10
CA THR A 64 -4.22 -3.65 13.23
C THR A 64 -3.79 -5.05 13.64
N ARG A 65 -4.50 -6.10 13.20
CA ARG A 65 -4.17 -7.52 13.46
C ARG A 65 -3.45 -8.18 12.29
N VAL A 66 -3.28 -7.48 11.17
CA VAL A 66 -2.55 -7.97 10.00
C VAL A 66 -1.08 -7.66 10.22
N ILE A 67 -0.25 -8.69 10.23
CA ILE A 67 1.18 -8.60 10.47
C ILE A 67 1.93 -9.16 9.28
N ARG A 68 2.99 -8.47 8.87
CA ARG A 68 4.00 -9.00 7.94
C ARG A 68 4.98 -9.82 8.77
N MET A 69 5.28 -11.02 8.32
CA MET A 69 6.25 -11.88 8.97
C MET A 69 7.60 -11.71 8.27
N GLU A 70 8.66 -11.62 9.05
CA GLU A 70 10.03 -11.58 8.55
C GLU A 70 10.84 -12.61 9.31
N VAL A 71 11.44 -13.57 8.61
CA VAL A 71 12.36 -14.52 9.22
C VAL A 71 13.73 -13.89 9.24
N THR A 72 14.27 -13.69 10.44
CA THR A 72 15.63 -13.17 10.62
C THR A 72 16.54 -14.29 11.08
N GLN A 73 17.62 -14.57 10.34
CA GLN A 73 18.61 -15.55 10.78
C GLN A 73 19.74 -14.85 11.56
N PRO A 74 20.14 -15.38 12.73
CA PRO A 74 21.31 -14.85 13.45
C PRO A 74 22.59 -14.89 12.61
N ALA A 75 22.70 -15.88 11.71
CA ALA A 75 23.83 -16.04 10.81
C ALA A 75 23.97 -14.93 9.76
N THR A 76 22.88 -14.24 9.39
CA THR A 76 22.88 -13.11 8.44
C THR A 76 23.02 -11.76 9.12
N GLY A 77 23.31 -11.72 10.43
CA GLY A 77 23.46 -10.47 11.18
C GLY A 77 22.14 -9.72 11.39
N GLY A 78 20.99 -10.41 11.34
CA GLY A 78 19.68 -9.79 11.49
C GLY A 78 19.08 -9.23 10.19
N VAL A 79 19.61 -9.63 9.03
CA VAL A 79 18.98 -9.33 7.74
C VAL A 79 17.83 -10.32 7.49
N PRO A 80 16.61 -9.84 7.15
CA PRO A 80 15.50 -10.70 6.77
C PRO A 80 15.88 -11.61 5.59
N VAL A 81 15.63 -12.91 5.74
CA VAL A 81 15.86 -13.89 4.68
C VAL A 81 14.58 -13.98 3.83
N PRO A 82 14.69 -13.97 2.48
CA PRO A 82 13.54 -14.20 1.62
C PRO A 82 12.87 -15.53 1.97
N MET A 83 11.56 -15.48 2.22
CA MET A 83 10.77 -16.67 2.52
C MET A 83 10.30 -17.31 1.22
N MET A 84 10.15 -18.63 1.27
CA MET A 84 9.64 -19.44 0.19
C MET A 84 8.22 -19.89 0.53
N LEU A 85 7.47 -20.27 -0.51
CA LEU A 85 6.08 -20.70 -0.38
C LEU A 85 5.92 -21.92 0.55
N ARG A 86 6.93 -22.82 0.59
CA ARG A 86 7.02 -23.94 1.54
C ARG A 86 7.02 -23.53 3.01
N ASP A 87 7.55 -22.34 3.33
CA ASP A 87 7.62 -21.85 4.71
C ASP A 87 6.21 -21.45 5.22
N LEU A 88 5.26 -21.22 4.30
CA LEU A 88 3.87 -20.93 4.62
C LEU A 88 3.18 -22.11 5.32
N GLU A 89 3.49 -23.35 4.92
CA GLU A 89 2.87 -24.55 5.50
C GLU A 89 3.28 -24.75 6.97
N GLU A 90 4.56 -24.50 7.29
CA GLU A 90 5.07 -24.56 8.66
C GLU A 90 4.37 -23.53 9.56
N LEU A 91 4.09 -22.34 9.02
CA LEU A 91 3.44 -21.25 9.75
C LEU A 91 1.93 -21.43 9.91
N ARG A 92 1.26 -22.16 8.99
CA ARG A 92 -0.17 -22.49 9.12
C ARG A 92 -0.47 -23.30 10.40
N GLY A 93 0.51 -24.01 10.95
CA GLY A 93 0.38 -24.77 12.20
C GLY A 93 0.53 -23.95 13.49
N ALA A 94 0.90 -22.66 13.40
CA ALA A 94 1.13 -21.83 14.57
C ALA A 94 -0.19 -21.36 15.21
N GLY A 95 -0.47 -21.81 16.45
CA GLY A 95 -1.73 -21.50 17.16
C GLY A 95 -1.97 -20.02 17.52
N SER A 96 -1.04 -19.13 17.21
CA SER A 96 -1.17 -17.67 17.42
C SER A 96 -1.81 -16.92 16.23
N LEU A 97 -1.98 -17.60 15.08
CA LEU A 97 -2.50 -17.01 13.84
C LEU A 97 -3.91 -17.52 13.53
N GLU A 98 -4.81 -16.61 13.16
CA GLU A 98 -6.17 -16.90 12.66
C GLU A 98 -6.13 -17.39 11.21
N SER A 99 -5.25 -16.80 10.41
CA SER A 99 -5.07 -17.12 8.99
C SER A 99 -3.71 -16.61 8.52
N VAL A 100 -3.13 -17.29 7.52
CA VAL A 100 -1.85 -16.93 6.90
C VAL A 100 -1.99 -17.01 5.39
N GLY A 101 -1.35 -16.09 4.68
CA GLY A 101 -1.22 -16.11 3.24
C GLY A 101 0.13 -15.55 2.80
N ALA A 102 0.43 -15.65 1.51
CA ALA A 102 1.66 -15.10 0.95
C ALA A 102 1.35 -14.14 -0.21
N PHE A 103 2.26 -13.23 -0.46
CA PHE A 103 2.18 -12.32 -1.59
C PHE A 103 3.55 -11.97 -2.15
N ARG A 104 3.57 -11.51 -3.40
CA ARG A 104 4.74 -10.88 -4.01
C ARG A 104 4.33 -9.72 -4.89
N ILE A 105 5.20 -8.73 -5.01
CA ILE A 105 4.98 -7.53 -5.81
C ILE A 105 5.81 -7.64 -7.08
N VAL A 106 5.16 -7.44 -8.22
CA VAL A 106 5.80 -7.55 -9.53
C VAL A 106 5.49 -6.29 -10.32
N ALA A 107 6.54 -5.62 -10.81
CA ALA A 107 6.37 -4.57 -11.81
C ALA A 107 6.08 -5.24 -13.16
N GLY A 108 5.08 -4.76 -13.89
CA GLY A 108 4.69 -5.36 -15.15
C GLY A 108 4.12 -4.38 -16.15
N THR A 109 3.72 -4.93 -17.30
CA THR A 109 3.01 -4.21 -18.35
C THR A 109 1.67 -4.89 -18.56
N LEU A 110 0.58 -4.13 -18.38
CA LEU A 110 -0.76 -4.54 -18.75
C LEU A 110 -1.02 -4.09 -20.19
N VAL A 111 -1.38 -5.02 -21.05
CA VAL A 111 -1.74 -4.76 -22.44
C VAL A 111 -3.21 -5.07 -22.63
N ASP A 112 -3.95 -4.09 -23.10
CA ASP A 112 -5.35 -4.20 -23.47
C ASP A 112 -5.51 -3.88 -24.97
N PRO A 113 -6.31 -4.65 -25.73
CA PRO A 113 -6.46 -4.41 -27.17
C PRO A 113 -7.01 -3.04 -27.56
N GLN A 114 -7.82 -2.41 -26.71
CA GLN A 114 -8.43 -1.10 -26.99
C GLN A 114 -7.63 0.05 -26.38
N MET A 115 -6.94 -0.18 -25.26
CA MET A 115 -6.26 0.88 -24.51
C MET A 115 -4.73 0.89 -24.69
N GLY A 116 -4.18 -0.15 -25.31
CA GLY A 116 -2.73 -0.31 -25.52
C GLY A 116 -2.00 -0.84 -24.29
N ALA A 117 -0.72 -0.52 -24.18
CA ALA A 117 0.16 -1.02 -23.13
C ALA A 117 0.39 0.05 -22.05
N SER A 118 0.24 -0.34 -20.77
CA SER A 118 0.50 0.51 -19.62
C SER A 118 1.39 -0.19 -18.61
N ARG A 119 2.37 0.54 -18.07
CA ARG A 119 3.22 0.02 -16.99
C ARG A 119 2.45 0.09 -15.68
N ILE A 120 2.43 -1.04 -14.96
CA ILE A 120 1.66 -1.20 -13.73
C ILE A 120 2.49 -1.89 -12.64
N SER A 121 2.00 -1.79 -11.41
CA SER A 121 2.42 -2.61 -10.28
C SER A 121 1.35 -3.67 -10.02
N ALA A 122 1.73 -4.94 -10.06
CA ALA A 122 0.86 -6.08 -9.77
C ALA A 122 1.24 -6.71 -8.42
N ALA A 123 0.26 -7.28 -7.75
CA ALA A 123 0.49 -8.18 -6.62
C ALA A 123 -0.08 -9.56 -6.91
N PHE A 124 0.78 -10.56 -6.74
CA PHE A 124 0.39 -11.96 -6.76
C PHE A 124 0.08 -12.34 -5.31
N LEU A 125 -1.10 -12.91 -5.08
CA LEU A 125 -1.60 -13.29 -3.77
C LEU A 125 -1.95 -14.77 -3.73
N THR A 126 -1.71 -15.43 -2.61
CA THR A 126 -2.34 -16.72 -2.37
C THR A 126 -3.85 -16.52 -2.12
N PRO A 127 -4.71 -17.52 -2.41
CA PRO A 127 -6.16 -17.37 -2.31
C PRO A 127 -6.66 -16.96 -0.92
N GLU A 128 -5.90 -17.22 0.14
CA GLU A 128 -6.23 -16.90 1.52
C GLU A 128 -6.09 -15.42 1.85
N VAL A 129 -5.33 -14.63 1.08
CA VAL A 129 -5.02 -13.24 1.42
C VAL A 129 -6.27 -12.36 1.37
N LEU A 130 -7.11 -12.47 0.35
CA LEU A 130 -8.33 -11.64 0.26
C LEU A 130 -9.34 -11.95 1.39
N PRO A 131 -9.66 -13.23 1.70
CA PRO A 131 -10.40 -13.60 2.91
C PRO A 131 -9.74 -13.12 4.21
N LEU A 132 -8.41 -13.24 4.33
CA LEU A 132 -7.64 -12.75 5.47
C LEU A 132 -7.79 -11.25 5.64
N LEU A 133 -7.82 -10.47 4.56
CA LEU A 133 -8.05 -9.03 4.60
C LEU A 133 -9.53 -8.67 4.79
N ARG A 134 -10.44 -9.65 4.65
CA ARG A 134 -11.89 -9.49 4.66
C ARG A 134 -12.36 -8.46 3.64
N THR A 135 -11.73 -8.48 2.47
CA THR A 135 -12.03 -7.59 1.35
C THR A 135 -12.57 -8.40 0.18
N GLY A 136 -13.70 -7.95 -0.38
CA GLY A 136 -14.28 -8.49 -1.60
C GLY A 136 -14.35 -7.43 -2.69
N PRO A 137 -14.46 -7.84 -3.96
CA PRO A 137 -14.60 -6.91 -5.08
C PRO A 137 -15.94 -6.17 -5.05
N VAL A 138 -15.93 -4.92 -5.52
CA VAL A 138 -17.14 -4.10 -5.71
C VAL A 138 -17.90 -4.43 -6.99
N LEU A 139 -17.20 -5.01 -7.95
CA LEU A 139 -17.74 -5.45 -9.23
C LEU A 139 -17.14 -6.82 -9.57
N GLY A 140 -17.96 -7.75 -10.05
CA GLY A 140 -17.51 -9.11 -10.38
C GLY A 140 -17.30 -10.00 -9.15
N ARG A 141 -16.31 -10.89 -9.22
CA ARG A 141 -16.00 -11.87 -8.16
C ARG A 141 -14.50 -12.12 -8.04
N ILE A 142 -14.12 -12.75 -6.93
CA ILE A 142 -12.77 -13.32 -6.77
C ILE A 142 -12.66 -14.52 -7.73
N PRO A 143 -11.54 -14.71 -8.46
CA PRO A 143 -11.31 -15.89 -9.27
C PRO A 143 -11.52 -17.18 -8.47
N LEU A 144 -12.12 -18.19 -9.10
CA LEU A 144 -12.16 -19.53 -8.53
C LEU A 144 -10.74 -20.15 -8.51
N PRO A 145 -10.46 -21.18 -7.69
CA PRO A 145 -9.15 -21.83 -7.67
C PRO A 145 -8.69 -22.31 -9.05
N GLU A 146 -9.60 -22.91 -9.83
CA GLU A 146 -9.36 -23.32 -11.23
C GLU A 146 -9.10 -22.16 -12.19
N GLU A 147 -9.48 -20.94 -11.82
CA GLU A 147 -9.26 -19.71 -12.58
C GLU A 147 -8.06 -18.92 -12.04
N ALA A 148 -7.35 -19.36 -11.00
CA ALA A 148 -6.34 -18.54 -10.31
C ALA A 148 -5.26 -18.02 -11.27
N GLU A 149 -4.72 -18.90 -12.12
CA GLU A 149 -3.66 -18.55 -13.07
C GLU A 149 -4.12 -17.66 -14.23
N VAL A 150 -5.43 -17.50 -14.45
CA VAL A 150 -5.96 -16.73 -15.58
C VAL A 150 -6.73 -15.51 -15.12
N GLY A 151 -7.27 -15.55 -13.90
CA GLY A 151 -8.10 -14.53 -13.30
C GLY A 151 -7.29 -13.35 -12.81
N LEU A 152 -7.80 -12.15 -13.09
CA LEU A 152 -7.19 -10.89 -12.73
C LEU A 152 -8.23 -9.98 -12.08
N LEU A 153 -7.83 -9.33 -10.98
CA LEU A 153 -8.61 -8.34 -10.26
C LEU A 153 -8.02 -6.95 -10.51
N LEU A 154 -8.85 -6.00 -10.94
CA LEU A 154 -8.43 -4.62 -11.14
C LEU A 154 -8.51 -3.81 -9.85
N GLY A 155 -7.61 -2.85 -9.70
CA GLY A 155 -7.78 -1.76 -8.74
C GLY A 155 -8.81 -0.75 -9.20
N PHE A 156 -9.53 -0.19 -8.24
CA PHE A 156 -10.57 0.81 -8.50
C PHE A 156 -10.07 2.01 -9.31
N GLU A 157 -8.88 2.53 -8.99
CA GLU A 157 -8.27 3.67 -9.69
C GLU A 157 -7.92 3.35 -11.15
N LEU A 158 -7.43 2.15 -11.42
CA LEU A 158 -7.12 1.71 -12.78
C LEU A 158 -8.42 1.53 -13.60
N TRP A 159 -9.43 0.92 -12.98
CA TRP A 159 -10.75 0.76 -13.58
C TRP A 159 -11.40 2.11 -13.91
N LYS A 160 -11.42 3.05 -12.96
CA LYS A 160 -12.03 4.36 -13.14
C LYS A 160 -11.25 5.27 -14.09
N GLY A 161 -9.92 5.21 -14.03
CA GLY A 161 -9.05 6.11 -14.79
C GLY A 161 -8.75 5.62 -16.21
N THR A 162 -8.48 4.32 -16.39
CA THR A 162 -8.09 3.76 -17.70
C THR A 162 -9.29 3.12 -18.39
N PHE A 163 -10.07 2.31 -17.68
CA PHE A 163 -11.28 1.68 -18.22
C PHE A 163 -12.53 2.56 -18.12
N GLU A 164 -12.37 3.86 -17.82
CA GLU A 164 -13.46 4.85 -17.70
C GLU A 164 -14.60 4.46 -16.72
N GLY A 165 -14.35 3.51 -15.81
CA GLY A 165 -15.38 2.97 -14.92
C GLY A 165 -16.41 2.07 -15.63
N ASP A 166 -16.03 1.46 -16.75
CA ASP A 166 -16.91 0.59 -17.55
C ASP A 166 -17.25 -0.71 -16.80
N PRO A 167 -18.53 -0.98 -16.46
CA PRO A 167 -18.93 -2.23 -15.82
C PRO A 167 -18.76 -3.46 -16.74
N ASP A 168 -18.70 -3.27 -18.06
CA ASP A 168 -18.52 -4.34 -19.06
C ASP A 168 -17.05 -4.78 -19.18
N VAL A 169 -16.18 -4.30 -18.27
CA VAL A 169 -14.79 -4.74 -18.16
C VAL A 169 -14.66 -6.22 -17.71
N LEU A 170 -15.70 -6.79 -17.09
CA LEU A 170 -15.69 -8.18 -16.65
C LEU A 170 -15.65 -9.15 -17.83
N GLY A 171 -14.84 -10.20 -17.74
CA GLY A 171 -14.64 -11.18 -18.81
C GLY A 171 -13.73 -10.71 -19.94
N ARG A 172 -13.25 -9.46 -19.87
CA ARG A 172 -12.38 -8.88 -20.90
C ARG A 172 -10.98 -9.50 -20.86
N PRO A 173 -10.44 -9.93 -22.02
CA PRO A 173 -9.10 -10.46 -22.11
C PRO A 173 -8.07 -9.33 -22.08
N VAL A 174 -7.06 -9.49 -21.24
CA VAL A 174 -5.89 -8.60 -21.16
C VAL A 174 -4.63 -9.46 -21.12
N SER A 175 -3.48 -8.85 -21.38
CA SER A 175 -2.20 -9.51 -21.17
C SER A 175 -1.42 -8.82 -20.07
N LEU A 176 -0.92 -9.59 -19.11
CA LEU A 176 0.01 -9.12 -18.10
C LEU A 176 1.37 -9.75 -18.38
N ASN A 177 2.37 -8.93 -18.72
CA ASN A 177 3.73 -9.41 -19.06
C ASN A 177 3.77 -10.48 -20.17
N GLY A 178 2.82 -10.47 -21.10
CA GLY A 178 2.72 -11.45 -22.17
C GLY A 178 1.86 -12.67 -21.82
N GLU A 179 1.47 -12.84 -20.56
CA GLU A 179 0.55 -13.90 -20.15
C GLU A 179 -0.90 -13.45 -20.37
N ALA A 180 -1.72 -14.31 -20.96
CA ALA A 180 -3.13 -14.04 -21.16
C ALA A 180 -3.89 -14.15 -19.84
N ARG A 181 -4.67 -13.11 -19.52
CA ARG A 181 -5.47 -13.01 -18.29
C ARG A 181 -6.87 -12.50 -18.62
N VAL A 182 -7.81 -12.73 -17.71
CA VAL A 182 -9.20 -12.29 -17.83
C VAL A 182 -9.59 -11.51 -16.59
N ILE A 183 -10.21 -10.35 -16.80
CA ILE A 183 -10.68 -9.51 -15.70
C ILE A 183 -11.90 -10.17 -15.07
N THR A 184 -11.79 -10.56 -13.81
CA THR A 184 -12.85 -11.29 -13.07
C THR A 184 -13.57 -10.41 -12.06
N GLY A 185 -12.94 -9.31 -11.66
CA GLY A 185 -13.52 -8.36 -10.71
C GLY A 185 -12.69 -7.09 -10.53
N VAL A 186 -13.28 -6.14 -9.81
CA VAL A 186 -12.68 -4.86 -9.43
C VAL A 186 -12.72 -4.73 -7.92
N LEU A 187 -11.57 -4.48 -7.30
CA LEU A 187 -11.42 -4.28 -5.86
C LEU A 187 -11.93 -2.89 -5.44
N PRO A 188 -12.35 -2.73 -4.17
CA PRO A 188 -12.93 -1.48 -3.70
C PRO A 188 -11.94 -0.32 -3.75
N ASP A 189 -12.50 0.89 -3.79
CA ASP A 189 -11.73 2.11 -3.60
C ASP A 189 -10.94 2.07 -2.28
N GLY A 190 -9.71 2.57 -2.31
CA GLY A 190 -8.77 2.54 -1.20
C GLY A 190 -8.14 1.17 -0.91
N PHE A 191 -8.48 0.10 -1.63
CA PHE A 191 -7.74 -1.15 -1.52
C PHE A 191 -6.33 -0.97 -2.09
N GLY A 192 -5.33 -1.15 -1.24
CA GLY A 192 -3.94 -0.94 -1.60
C GLY A 192 -2.99 -1.93 -0.94
N PHE A 193 -3.46 -3.11 -0.58
CA PHE A 193 -2.55 -4.14 -0.07
C PHE A 193 -1.78 -4.78 -1.22
N PRO A 194 -0.46 -5.03 -1.11
CA PRO A 194 0.43 -4.60 -0.03
C PRO A 194 0.95 -3.15 -0.14
N LEU A 195 1.03 -2.57 -1.35
CA LEU A 195 1.62 -1.24 -1.61
C LEU A 195 0.92 -0.50 -2.77
N HIS A 196 -0.41 -0.38 -2.71
CA HIS A 196 -1.26 0.33 -3.69
C HIS A 196 -1.03 -0.14 -5.14
N GLN A 197 -1.15 -1.45 -5.36
CA GLN A 197 -1.03 -2.05 -6.68
C GLN A 197 -2.18 -1.62 -7.59
N ASN A 198 -1.96 -1.75 -8.89
CA ASN A 198 -2.98 -1.49 -9.89
C ASN A 198 -3.79 -2.75 -10.19
N VAL A 199 -3.20 -3.92 -9.98
CA VAL A 199 -3.74 -5.22 -10.36
C VAL A 199 -3.38 -6.29 -9.32
N TRP A 200 -4.29 -7.22 -9.10
CA TRP A 200 -4.08 -8.40 -8.28
C TRP A 200 -4.35 -9.67 -9.06
N VAL A 201 -3.49 -10.65 -8.84
CA VAL A 201 -3.56 -11.97 -9.45
C VAL A 201 -3.52 -12.98 -8.32
N LEU A 202 -4.36 -14.01 -8.41
CA LEU A 202 -4.22 -15.16 -7.52
C LEU A 202 -3.22 -16.13 -8.12
N PHE A 203 -2.40 -16.74 -7.28
CA PHE A 203 -1.52 -17.82 -7.71
C PHE A 203 -1.66 -19.00 -6.76
N ASP A 204 -1.46 -20.20 -7.29
CA ASP A 204 -1.53 -21.41 -6.50
C ASP A 204 -0.25 -21.57 -5.66
N VAL A 205 -0.45 -22.01 -4.42
CA VAL A 205 0.60 -22.34 -3.46
C VAL A 205 1.41 -23.56 -3.95
N ASP A 206 0.78 -24.42 -4.76
CA ASP A 206 1.40 -25.63 -5.33
C ASP A 206 2.13 -25.39 -6.66
N SER A 207 2.14 -24.15 -7.16
CA SER A 207 3.01 -23.82 -8.28
C SER A 207 4.47 -24.02 -7.85
N ALA A 208 5.29 -24.66 -8.68
CA ALA A 208 6.73 -24.88 -8.43
C ALA A 208 7.54 -23.57 -8.55
N ASP A 209 6.94 -22.47 -8.11
CA ASP A 209 7.48 -21.12 -8.19
C ASP A 209 8.51 -20.96 -7.06
N GLU A 210 9.79 -20.87 -7.44
CA GLU A 210 10.91 -20.66 -6.51
C GLU A 210 11.10 -19.17 -6.18
N ASP A 211 10.21 -18.30 -6.63
CA ASP A 211 10.29 -16.87 -6.39
C ASP A 211 10.06 -16.56 -4.90
N PRO A 212 10.87 -15.66 -4.30
CA PRO A 212 10.67 -15.19 -2.94
C PRO A 212 9.28 -14.59 -2.74
N VAL A 213 8.65 -14.95 -1.63
CA VAL A 213 7.36 -14.40 -1.20
C VAL A 213 7.46 -13.71 0.14
N GLU A 214 6.55 -12.79 0.37
CA GLU A 214 6.31 -12.17 1.67
C GLU A 214 5.13 -12.83 2.34
N ILE A 215 5.28 -13.20 3.61
CA ILE A 215 4.22 -13.86 4.38
C ILE A 215 3.46 -12.83 5.19
N VAL A 216 2.13 -12.92 5.12
CA VAL A 216 1.19 -12.10 5.87
C VAL A 216 0.30 -12.98 6.73
N GLY A 217 0.18 -12.62 8.00
CA GLY A 217 -0.67 -13.31 8.97
C GLY A 217 -1.71 -12.37 9.57
N ARG A 218 -2.86 -12.92 9.96
CA ARG A 218 -3.80 -12.25 10.86
C ARG A 218 -3.68 -12.90 12.23
N LEU A 219 -3.35 -12.12 13.26
CA LEU A 219 -3.26 -12.60 14.64
C LEU A 219 -4.63 -13.04 15.16
N ALA A 220 -4.69 -14.14 15.93
CA ALA A 220 -5.90 -14.59 16.62
C ALA A 220 -6.38 -13.59 17.69
N ALA A 221 -7.65 -13.70 18.12
CA ALA A 221 -8.23 -12.76 19.07
C ALA A 221 -7.53 -12.88 20.43
N GLY A 222 -6.85 -11.81 20.87
CA GLY A 222 -6.09 -11.78 22.13
C GLY A 222 -4.61 -12.16 22.01
N ALA A 223 -4.13 -12.55 20.81
CA ALA A 223 -2.70 -12.76 20.58
C ALA A 223 -1.97 -11.40 20.47
N SER A 224 -0.85 -11.27 21.18
CA SER A 224 0.02 -10.09 21.09
C SER A 224 1.21 -10.35 20.16
N LEU A 225 1.72 -9.31 19.49
CA LEU A 225 2.93 -9.37 18.65
C LEU A 225 4.13 -10.03 19.36
N LYS A 226 4.23 -9.87 20.69
CA LYS A 226 5.28 -10.47 21.52
C LYS A 226 5.21 -12.00 21.63
N ALA A 227 4.05 -12.58 21.32
CA ALA A 227 3.86 -14.04 21.30
C ALA A 227 4.12 -14.63 19.90
N ALA A 228 4.30 -13.80 18.87
CA ALA A 228 4.50 -14.22 17.48
C ALA A 228 5.93 -13.98 16.96
N SER A 229 6.80 -13.33 17.75
CA SER A 229 8.24 -13.31 17.50
C SER A 229 8.85 -14.62 18.02
N VAL A 230 9.19 -15.53 17.11
CA VAL A 230 10.03 -16.71 17.38
C VAL A 230 11.46 -16.39 16.99
#